data_AF-A0A928HN98-F1
#
_entry.id   AF-A0A928HN98-F1
#
_cell.length_a   1.000
_cell.length_b   1.000
_cell.length_c   1.000
_cell.angle_alpha   90.00
_cell.angle_beta   90.00
_cell.angle_gamma   90.00
#
_symmetry.space_group_name_H-M   'P 1'
#
loop_
_entity.id
_entity.type
_entity.pdbx_description
1 polymer ?
#
loop_
_entity_poly.entity_id
_entity_poly.type
_entity_poly.pdbx_seq_one_letter_code
_entity_poly.pdbx_strand_id
1 'polypeptide(L)' 'MKITNKKIAAKKSSVAWLQRQAADPYVARAQKDGYRARAAYKLIEMNEKFKFLR' A
#
# COMPACT_ATOMS: atom_id res chain seq x y z
N MET A 1 15.19 -9.50 -13.17
CA MET A 1 14.28 -10.37 -12.41
C MET A 1 12.84 -10.07 -12.83
N LYS A 2 12.17 -11.00 -13.53
CA LYS A 2 10.76 -10.85 -13.95
C LYS A 2 9.91 -11.66 -12.99
N ILE A 3 9.14 -11.00 -12.14
CA ILE A 3 8.13 -11.67 -11.31
C ILE A 3 6.95 -11.98 -12.24
N THR A 4 7.01 -13.09 -12.96
CA THR A 4 5.91 -13.56 -13.81
C THR A 4 4.86 -14.22 -12.92
N ASN A 5 3.99 -13.43 -12.29
CA ASN A 5 2.83 -13.97 -11.60
C ASN A 5 1.74 -14.34 -12.62
N LYS A 6 1.90 -15.52 -13.21
CA LYS A 6 1.03 -16.14 -14.22
C LYS A 6 -0.27 -16.64 -13.57
N LYS A 7 -1.16 -15.76 -13.08
CA LYS A 7 -2.48 -16.21 -12.56
C LYS A 7 -3.67 -15.27 -12.69
N ILE A 8 -3.59 -14.12 -13.35
CA ILE A 8 -4.77 -13.25 -13.43
C ILE A 8 -4.99 -12.77 -14.86
N ALA A 9 -5.73 -13.56 -15.62
CA ALA A 9 -6.61 -13.02 -16.65
C ALA A 9 -7.73 -12.23 -15.95
N ALA A 10 -7.36 -11.12 -15.29
CA ALA A 10 -8.30 -10.32 -14.51
C ALA A 10 -9.18 -9.53 -15.47
N LYS A 11 -10.50 -9.53 -15.24
CA LYS A 11 -11.43 -8.58 -15.87
C LYS A 11 -10.79 -7.18 -15.86
N LYS A 12 -10.87 -6.43 -16.97
CA LYS A 12 -10.26 -5.08 -17.14
C LYS A 12 -10.47 -4.15 -15.92
N SER A 13 -11.60 -4.28 -15.22
CA SER A 13 -11.93 -3.55 -13.98
C SER A 13 -11.00 -3.87 -12.79
N SER A 14 -10.53 -5.11 -12.67
CA SER A 14 -9.60 -5.54 -11.60
C SER A 14 -8.19 -4.98 -11.81
N VAL A 15 -7.73 -4.89 -13.06
CA VAL A 15 -6.45 -4.24 -13.40
C VAL A 15 -6.49 -2.75 -13.10
N ALA A 16 -7.57 -2.06 -13.47
CA ALA A 16 -7.74 -0.64 -13.18
C ALA A 16 -7.78 -0.34 -11.67
N TRP A 17 -8.36 -1.24 -10.86
CA TRP A 17 -8.36 -1.12 -9.41
C TRP A 17 -6.94 -1.23 -8.82
N LEU A 18 -6.15 -2.21 -9.29
CA LEU A 18 -4.76 -2.38 -8.88
C LEU A 18 -3.89 -1.18 -9.25
N GLN A 19 -4.07 -0.62 -10.46
CA GLN A 19 -3.35 0.58 -10.90
C GLN A 19 -3.66 1.79 -10.02
N ARG A 20 -4.93 2.00 -9.65
CA ARG A 20 -5.29 3.09 -8.71
C ARG A 20 -4.68 2.89 -7.33
N GLN A 21 -4.68 1.65 -6.82
CA GLN A 21 -4.05 1.31 -5.55
C GLN A 21 -2.54 1.61 -5.58
N ALA A 22 -1.86 1.27 -6.68
CA ALA A 22 -0.43 1.55 -6.87
C ALA A 22 -0.12 3.04 -7.07
N ALA A 23 -1.06 3.82 -7.61
CA ALA A 23 -0.92 5.27 -7.80
C ALA A 23 -1.15 6.10 -6.52
N ASP A 24 -1.52 5.46 -5.40
CA ASP A 24 -1.75 6.17 -4.14
C ASP A 24 -0.42 6.74 -3.59
N PRO A 25 -0.33 8.06 -3.31
CA PRO A 25 0.91 8.70 -2.91
C PRO A 25 1.41 8.23 -1.55
N TYR A 26 0.56 7.68 -0.69
CA TYR A 26 0.98 7.08 0.58
C TYR A 26 1.61 5.71 0.39
N VAL A 27 1.24 4.97 -0.67
CA VAL A 27 1.91 3.71 -1.02
C VAL A 27 3.33 4.00 -1.51
N ALA A 28 3.49 4.99 -2.40
CA ALA A 28 4.79 5.42 -2.88
C ALA A 28 5.69 5.96 -1.74
N ARG A 29 5.12 6.80 -0.86
CA ARG A 29 5.84 7.31 0.32
C ARG A 29 6.20 6.18 1.29
N ALA A 30 5.29 5.26 1.58
CA ALA A 30 5.56 4.13 2.46
C ALA A 30 6.74 3.29 1.94
N GLN A 31 6.79 3.03 0.64
CA GLN A 31 7.88 2.30 0.02
C GLN A 31 9.21 3.07 0.09
N LYS A 32 9.18 4.40 -0.09
CA LYS A 32 10.36 5.26 0.02
C LYS A 32 10.91 5.30 1.46
N ASP A 33 10.02 5.36 2.44
CA ASP A 33 10.36 5.45 3.86
C ASP A 33 10.63 4.07 4.49
N GLY A 34 10.52 2.98 3.72
CA GLY A 34 10.77 1.61 4.18
C GLY A 34 9.61 0.97 4.95
N TYR A 35 8.43 1.57 4.95
CA TYR A 35 7.22 1.00 5.54
C TYR A 35 6.58 -0.05 4.62
N ARG A 36 6.09 -1.13 5.22
CA ARG A 36 5.46 -2.24 4.49
C ARG A 36 4.09 -1.90 3.88
N ALA A 37 3.39 -0.92 4.43
CA ALA A 37 2.05 -0.55 3.98
C ALA A 37 1.75 0.92 4.27
N ARG A 38 0.87 1.53 3.45
CA ARG A 38 0.35 2.89 3.69
C ARG A 38 -0.32 3.08 5.05
N ALA A 39 -0.82 1.99 5.64
CA ALA A 39 -1.44 2.00 6.97
C ALA A 39 -0.46 2.40 8.09
N ALA A 40 0.85 2.26 7.86
CA ALA A 40 1.87 2.67 8.82
C ALA A 40 1.71 4.15 9.22
N TYR A 41 1.48 5.06 8.27
CA TYR A 41 1.25 6.48 8.57
C TYR A 41 0.03 6.71 9.47
N LYS A 42 -1.04 5.95 9.26
CA LYS A 42 -2.24 6.05 10.09
C LYS A 42 -2.03 5.49 11.49
N LEU A 43 -1.29 4.39 11.61
CA LEU A 43 -0.92 3.85 12.91
C LEU A 43 -0.02 4.82 13.68
N ILE A 44 0.93 5.48 13.01
CA ILE A 44 1.77 6.51 13.63
C ILE A 44 0.89 7.68 14.12
N GLU A 45 0.04 8.24 13.26
CA GLU A 45 -0.86 9.36 13.61
C GLU A 45 -1.79 9.01 14.78
N MET A 46 -2.38 7.80 14.77
CA MET A 46 -3.21 7.31 15.87
C MET A 46 -2.39 7.11 17.14
N ASN A 47 -1.17 6.61 17.02
CA ASN A 47 -0.33 6.39 18.19
C ASN A 47 0.12 7.72 18.81
N GLU A 48 0.38 8.75 18.03
CA GLU A 48 0.67 10.09 18.55
C GLU A 48 -0.51 10.66 19.34
N LYS A 49 -1.74 10.46 18.84
CA LYS A 49 -2.97 10.97 19.47
C LYS A 49 -3.38 10.19 20.71
N PHE A 50 -3.34 8.87 20.64
CA PHE A 50 -3.92 7.99 21.67
C PHE A 50 -2.88 7.27 22.51
N LYS A 51 -1.60 7.28 22.10
CA LYS A 51 -0.48 6.59 22.77
C LYS A 51 -0.83 5.16 23.19
N PHE A 52 -1.45 4.43 22.27
CA PHE A 52 -2.05 3.12 22.52
C PHE A 52 -1.09 1.95 22.25
N LEU A 53 0.01 2.19 21.53
CA LEU A 53 1.08 1.21 21.39
C LEU A 53 1.92 1.24 22.69
N ARG A 54 2.17 0.07 23.25
CA ARG A 54 2.85 -0.14 24.54
C ARG A 54 4.18 -0.85 24.36
#